data_AF-A0AAW9RZF3-F1
#
_entry.id   AF-A0AAW9RZF3-F1
#
_cell.length_a   1.000
_cell.length_b   1.000
_cell.length_c   1.000
_cell.angle_alpha   90.00
_cell.angle_beta   90.00
_cell.angle_gamma   90.00
#
_symmetry.space_group_name_H-M   'P 1'
#
loop_
_entity.id
_entity.type
_entity.pdbx_description
1 polymer ?
#
loop_
_entity_poly.entity_id
_entity_poly.type
_entity_poly.pdbx_seq_one_letter_code
_entity_poly.pdbx_strand_id
1 'polypeptide(L)'
;MISRIFAVCAVVLGLAAASLPAEAADQPKGQSAAARGSDLAASEISPVADVEYARAALVYSPFYHIIRSKNVRKVVKPKKGIYCVKLPRTIDGKEINTQRLIPNVTPEWRTSDRDDLIAYYDYAGYDCPKPQRYVEVRTYQLNRAGRPVPSNTVGFTLTIP
;
A
#
# COMPACT_ATOMS: atom_id res chain seq x y z
N MET A 1 56.07 -9.25 18.13
CA MET A 1 56.19 -10.67 17.76
C MET A 1 55.52 -11.50 18.83
N ILE A 2 54.35 -12.08 18.56
CA ILE A 2 53.88 -13.40 19.03
C ILE A 2 52.73 -13.75 18.10
N SER A 3 52.92 -14.88 17.43
CA SER A 3 52.13 -15.48 16.36
C SER A 3 51.24 -16.57 16.96
N ARG A 4 49.94 -16.61 16.61
CA ARG A 4 49.04 -17.79 16.72
C ARG A 4 47.95 -17.63 15.65
N ILE A 5 48.02 -18.30 14.49
CA ILE A 5 47.76 -19.72 14.17
C ILE A 5 46.27 -20.10 14.30
N PHE A 6 45.65 -20.16 13.11
CA PHE A 6 44.65 -21.09 12.56
C PHE A 6 43.48 -21.61 13.42
N ALA A 7 42.26 -21.36 12.93
CA ALA A 7 41.22 -22.38 12.84
C ALA A 7 40.25 -22.03 11.69
N VAL A 8 40.48 -22.66 10.54
CA VAL A 8 39.54 -22.73 9.42
C VAL A 8 38.58 -23.89 9.73
N CYS A 9 37.32 -23.58 10.04
CA CYS A 9 36.26 -24.59 10.10
C CYS A 9 35.44 -24.53 8.81
N ALA A 10 35.77 -25.42 7.87
CA ALA A 10 34.90 -25.79 6.77
C ALA A 10 33.72 -26.61 7.31
N VAL A 11 32.50 -26.19 7.02
CA VAL A 11 31.29 -27.02 7.25
C VAL A 11 30.55 -27.18 5.93
N VAL A 12 30.84 -28.34 5.32
CA VAL A 12 30.03 -29.28 4.54
C VAL A 12 28.68 -28.79 3.98
N LEU A 13 28.58 -28.87 2.64
CA LEU A 13 27.33 -28.83 1.88
C LEU A 13 26.39 -29.99 2.25
N GLY A 14 25.14 -29.67 2.59
CA GLY A 14 24.03 -30.62 2.61
C GLY A 14 23.01 -30.25 1.52
N LEU A 15 23.01 -30.98 0.41
CA LEU A 15 21.98 -30.90 -0.63
C LEU A 15 20.80 -31.80 -0.20
N ALA A 16 19.74 -31.21 0.35
CA ALA A 16 18.51 -31.94 0.65
C ALA A 16 17.56 -31.85 -0.56
N ALA A 17 17.46 -32.93 -1.33
CA ALA A 17 16.42 -33.09 -2.35
C ALA A 17 15.08 -33.39 -1.66
N ALA A 18 14.18 -32.41 -1.61
CA ALA A 18 12.81 -32.61 -1.18
C ALA A 18 11.99 -33.15 -2.37
N SER A 19 11.59 -34.42 -2.29
CA SER A 19 10.58 -35.02 -3.16
C SER A 19 9.19 -34.48 -2.78
N LEU A 20 8.55 -33.76 -3.70
CA LEU A 20 7.13 -33.36 -3.59
C LEU A 20 6.24 -34.60 -3.80
N PRO A 21 5.32 -34.96 -2.90
CA PRO A 21 4.24 -35.87 -3.22
C PRO A 21 3.19 -35.17 -4.10
N ALA A 22 2.77 -35.88 -5.14
CA ALA A 22 1.71 -35.49 -6.06
C ALA A 22 0.35 -35.46 -5.37
N GLU A 23 -0.43 -34.45 -5.76
CA GLU A 23 -1.74 -34.07 -5.27
C GLU A 23 -2.82 -35.09 -5.64
N ALA A 24 -3.65 -35.47 -4.65
CA ALA A 24 -4.96 -36.06 -4.88
C ALA A 24 -5.94 -35.38 -3.89
N ALA A 25 -6.40 -34.18 -4.25
CA ALA A 25 -7.48 -33.52 -3.55
C ALA A 25 -8.82 -34.12 -4.04
N ASP A 26 -9.38 -34.99 -3.23
CA ASP A 26 -10.77 -35.43 -3.29
C ASP A 26 -11.68 -34.23 -2.98
N GLN A 27 -12.50 -33.80 -3.93
CA GLN A 27 -13.46 -32.71 -3.71
C GLN A 27 -14.72 -33.27 -3.04
N PRO A 28 -15.10 -32.82 -1.82
CA PRO A 28 -16.41 -33.13 -1.29
C PRO A 28 -17.47 -32.43 -2.15
N LYS A 29 -18.40 -33.24 -2.71
CA LYS A 29 -19.64 -32.77 -3.34
C LYS A 29 -20.54 -32.14 -2.27
N GLY A 30 -20.24 -30.89 -1.91
CA GLY A 30 -21.09 -30.02 -1.10
C GLY A 30 -22.20 -29.44 -1.96
N GLN A 31 -23.44 -29.83 -1.64
CA GLN A 31 -24.67 -29.35 -2.25
C GLN A 31 -24.76 -27.82 -2.11
N SER A 32 -24.79 -27.11 -3.24
CA SER A 32 -25.12 -25.68 -3.30
C SER A 32 -26.61 -25.51 -3.02
N ALA A 33 -26.94 -25.21 -1.76
CA ALA A 33 -28.23 -24.65 -1.41
C ALA A 33 -28.32 -23.26 -2.05
N ALA A 34 -29.36 -23.06 -2.85
CA ALA A 34 -29.65 -21.81 -3.55
C ALA A 34 -29.69 -20.62 -2.58
N ALA A 35 -28.58 -19.91 -2.45
CA ALA A 35 -28.57 -18.56 -1.94
C ALA A 35 -29.23 -17.69 -3.01
N ARG A 36 -30.48 -17.29 -2.77
CA ARG A 36 -31.14 -16.19 -3.48
C ARG A 36 -30.35 -14.91 -3.20
N GLY A 37 -29.27 -14.71 -3.95
CA GLY A 37 -28.60 -13.43 -4.04
C GLY A 37 -29.56 -12.47 -4.72
N SER A 38 -29.94 -11.41 -4.02
CA SER A 38 -30.53 -10.26 -4.66
C SER A 38 -29.51 -9.77 -5.69
N ASP A 39 -29.83 -9.93 -6.97
CA ASP A 39 -29.11 -9.33 -8.08
C ASP A 39 -29.07 -7.82 -7.83
N LEU A 40 -27.98 -7.35 -7.23
CA LEU A 40 -27.57 -5.97 -7.36
C LEU A 40 -27.35 -5.79 -8.84
N ALA A 41 -28.32 -5.19 -9.52
CA ALA A 41 -28.28 -4.92 -10.94
C ALA A 41 -26.88 -4.41 -11.28
N ALA A 42 -26.18 -5.16 -12.12
CA ALA A 42 -24.88 -4.82 -12.69
C ALA A 42 -24.99 -3.65 -13.68
N SER A 43 -25.81 -2.65 -13.35
CA SER A 43 -25.97 -1.41 -14.07
C SER A 43 -25.09 -0.39 -13.37
N GLU A 44 -23.99 -0.04 -14.04
CA GLU A 44 -22.99 0.95 -13.65
C GLU A 44 -21.87 0.49 -12.70
N ILE A 45 -21.25 -0.66 -12.98
CA ILE A 45 -19.79 -0.69 -12.82
C ILE A 45 -19.25 0.25 -13.90
N SER A 46 -19.04 1.52 -13.53
CA SER A 46 -18.31 2.48 -14.38
C SER A 46 -17.06 1.78 -14.90
N PRO A 47 -16.74 1.85 -16.20
CA PRO A 47 -15.52 1.25 -16.69
C PRO A 47 -14.37 1.81 -15.84
N VAL A 48 -13.63 0.91 -15.19
CA VAL A 48 -12.35 1.25 -14.59
C VAL A 48 -11.55 1.86 -15.73
N ALA A 49 -11.43 3.18 -15.73
CA ALA A 49 -11.00 3.96 -16.88
C ALA A 49 -9.69 3.40 -17.43
N ASP A 50 -9.59 3.30 -18.76
CA ASP A 50 -8.35 3.02 -19.47
C ASP A 50 -7.21 3.82 -18.85
N VAL A 51 -6.27 3.12 -18.23
CA VAL A 51 -5.11 3.71 -17.54
C VAL A 51 -4.08 4.09 -18.59
N GLU A 52 -4.33 5.14 -19.35
CA GLU A 52 -3.29 5.66 -20.26
C GLU A 52 -2.32 6.59 -19.49
N TYR A 53 -2.79 7.32 -18.46
CA TYR A 53 -1.94 8.14 -17.58
C TYR A 53 -2.57 8.35 -16.18
N ALA A 54 -1.77 8.28 -15.10
CA ALA A 54 -2.25 8.68 -13.78
C ALA A 54 -2.61 10.18 -13.74
N ARG A 55 -3.84 10.48 -13.30
CA ARG A 55 -4.35 11.84 -13.10
C ARG A 55 -3.69 12.52 -11.91
N ALA A 56 -3.24 11.80 -10.90
CA ALA A 56 -2.36 12.33 -9.86
C ALA A 56 -1.32 11.30 -9.41
N ALA A 57 -0.15 11.80 -9.00
CA ALA A 57 0.93 10.97 -8.48
C ALA A 57 1.71 11.71 -7.39
N LEU A 58 2.20 10.98 -6.40
CA LEU A 58 3.03 11.50 -5.32
C LEU A 58 4.03 10.43 -4.89
N VAL A 59 5.29 10.82 -4.72
CA VAL A 59 6.29 10.08 -3.95
C VAL A 59 6.61 10.93 -2.73
N TYR A 60 6.23 10.42 -1.56
CA TYR A 60 6.43 11.08 -0.27
C TYR A 60 7.49 10.33 0.54
N SER A 61 8.42 11.08 1.12
CA SER A 61 9.40 10.61 2.09
C SER A 61 9.21 11.32 3.43
N PRO A 62 9.33 10.61 4.56
CA PRO A 62 9.37 11.22 5.88
C PRO A 62 10.56 12.19 6.08
N PHE A 63 11.65 12.01 5.34
CA PHE A 63 12.89 12.81 5.48
C PHE A 63 12.90 14.02 4.54
N TYR A 64 12.42 13.82 3.31
CA TYR A 64 12.49 14.84 2.24
C TYR A 64 11.12 15.44 1.89
N HIS A 65 10.06 15.03 2.58
CA HIS A 65 8.67 15.36 2.26
C HIS A 65 8.30 14.95 0.82
N ILE A 66 7.87 15.87 -0.02
CA ILE A 66 7.46 15.56 -1.40
C ILE A 66 8.71 15.45 -2.27
N ILE A 67 9.06 14.24 -2.70
CA ILE A 67 10.18 14.00 -3.61
C ILE A 67 9.77 14.29 -5.05
N ARG A 68 8.59 13.81 -5.44
CA ARG A 68 8.02 14.02 -6.77
C ARG A 68 6.51 14.07 -6.66
N SER A 69 5.87 14.92 -7.45
CA SER A 69 4.42 14.95 -7.52
C SER A 69 3.90 15.44 -8.87
N LYS A 70 2.72 14.95 -9.25
CA LYS A 70 1.89 15.42 -10.35
C LYS A 70 0.48 15.66 -9.82
N ASN A 71 -0.08 16.84 -10.07
CA ASN A 71 -1.43 17.21 -9.65
C ASN A 71 -1.68 17.04 -8.13
N VAL A 72 -0.67 17.32 -7.31
CA VAL A 72 -0.78 17.44 -5.85
C VAL A 72 -0.46 18.86 -5.44
N ARG A 73 -1.34 19.46 -4.64
CA ARG A 73 -1.16 20.84 -4.15
C ARG A 73 -0.33 20.92 -2.88
N LYS A 74 -0.55 19.98 -1.96
CA LYS A 74 0.21 19.86 -0.70
C LYS A 74 -0.10 18.55 -0.01
N VAL A 75 0.77 18.16 0.91
CA VAL A 75 0.52 17.11 1.90
C VAL A 75 0.47 17.77 3.27
N VAL A 76 -0.53 17.45 4.09
CA VAL A 76 -0.58 17.87 5.50
C VAL A 76 -0.62 16.63 6.39
N LYS A 77 -0.02 16.72 7.57
CA LYS A 77 0.10 15.59 8.50
C LYS A 77 -0.56 15.97 9.83
N PRO A 78 -1.89 15.77 9.99
CA PRO A 78 -2.61 16.21 11.19
C PRO A 78 -2.29 15.37 12.42
N LYS A 79 -1.96 14.08 12.23
CA LYS A 79 -1.66 13.12 13.31
C LYS A 79 -0.53 12.20 12.90
N LYS A 80 0.04 11.47 13.86
CA LYS A 80 1.05 10.45 13.59
C LYS A 80 0.48 9.37 12.67
N GLY A 81 1.20 9.07 11.60
CA GLY A 81 0.83 8.05 10.62
C GLY A 81 -0.29 8.46 9.67
N ILE A 82 -0.79 9.69 9.71
CA ILE A 82 -1.88 10.16 8.85
C ILE A 82 -1.40 11.28 7.95
N TYR A 83 -1.51 11.07 6.64
CA TYR A 83 -1.11 12.01 5.60
C TYR A 83 -2.31 12.37 4.73
N CYS A 84 -2.59 13.66 4.64
CA CYS A 84 -3.69 14.18 3.86
C CYS A 84 -3.14 14.85 2.61
N VAL A 85 -3.35 14.21 1.47
CA VAL A 85 -2.86 14.65 0.16
C VAL A 85 -3.93 15.50 -0.51
N LYS A 86 -3.67 16.80 -0.66
CA LYS A 86 -4.59 17.75 -1.28
C LYS A 86 -4.44 17.71 -2.80
N LEU A 87 -5.53 17.40 -3.49
CA LEU A 87 -5.60 17.52 -4.95
C LEU A 87 -6.13 18.90 -5.37
N PRO A 88 -5.85 19.36 -6.60
CA PRO A 88 -6.51 20.54 -7.17
C PRO A 88 -8.02 20.35 -7.28
N ARG A 89 -8.76 21.44 -7.54
CA ARG A 89 -10.22 21.35 -7.75
C ARG A 89 -10.54 20.62 -9.05
N THR A 90 -9.72 20.87 -10.05
CA THR A 90 -9.85 20.30 -11.38
C THR A 90 -8.52 19.67 -11.80
N ILE A 91 -8.60 18.59 -12.55
CA ILE A 91 -7.48 17.97 -13.27
C ILE A 91 -7.97 17.78 -14.71
N ASP A 92 -7.21 18.28 -15.69
CA ASP A 92 -7.56 18.21 -17.11
C ASP A 92 -8.99 18.71 -17.41
N GLY A 93 -9.36 19.82 -16.77
CA GLY A 93 -10.67 20.46 -16.93
C GLY A 93 -11.84 19.77 -16.21
N LYS A 94 -11.63 18.63 -15.55
CA LYS A 94 -12.67 17.87 -14.84
C LYS A 94 -12.61 18.12 -13.35
N GLU A 95 -13.76 18.34 -12.71
CA GLU A 95 -13.84 18.46 -11.26
C GLU A 95 -13.50 17.13 -10.57
N ILE A 96 -12.66 17.20 -9.54
CA ILE A 96 -12.22 16.04 -8.78
C ILE A 96 -12.95 16.00 -7.44
N ASN A 97 -13.69 14.91 -7.24
CA ASN A 97 -14.23 14.52 -5.94
C ASN A 97 -13.36 13.39 -5.36
N THR A 98 -12.61 13.67 -4.29
CA THR A 98 -11.68 12.69 -3.69
C THR A 98 -12.38 11.47 -3.11
N GLN A 99 -13.67 11.56 -2.78
CA GLN A 99 -14.46 10.43 -2.26
C GLN A 99 -14.84 9.41 -3.34
N ARG A 100 -14.67 9.75 -4.62
CA ARG A 100 -14.96 8.84 -5.75
C ARG A 100 -13.69 8.29 -6.39
N LEU A 101 -12.53 8.63 -5.86
CA LEU A 101 -11.25 8.15 -6.36
C LEU A 101 -10.93 6.82 -5.71
N ILE A 102 -10.24 5.95 -6.45
CA ILE A 102 -9.66 4.71 -5.93
C ILE A 102 -8.15 4.86 -6.08
N PRO A 103 -7.46 5.37 -5.06
CA PRO A 103 -6.02 5.51 -5.12
C PRO A 103 -5.32 4.17 -4.95
N ASN A 104 -4.18 4.01 -5.61
CA ASN A 104 -3.21 2.99 -5.28
C ASN A 104 -2.14 3.60 -4.37
N VAL A 105 -1.86 2.95 -3.24
CA VAL A 105 -0.84 3.37 -2.28
C VAL A 105 0.11 2.19 -2.07
N THR A 106 1.40 2.46 -2.23
CA THR A 106 2.46 1.47 -2.03
C THR A 106 3.51 2.06 -1.09
N PRO A 107 3.95 1.33 -0.05
CA PRO A 107 5.11 1.74 0.75
C PRO A 107 6.36 1.91 -0.13
N GLU A 108 7.13 2.96 0.12
CA GLU A 108 8.38 3.23 -0.60
C GLU A 108 9.58 2.95 0.31
N TRP A 109 10.21 1.80 0.12
CA TRP A 109 11.25 1.28 1.01
C TRP A 109 12.49 2.16 1.05
N ARG A 110 12.99 2.60 -0.12
CA ARG A 110 14.24 3.37 -0.22
C ARG A 110 14.18 4.69 0.56
N THR A 111 12.98 5.22 0.76
CA THR A 111 12.79 6.53 1.40
C THR A 111 12.17 6.44 2.78
N SER A 112 11.94 5.23 3.29
CA SER A 112 11.42 4.94 4.62
C SER A 112 12.54 4.68 5.62
N ASP A 113 12.21 4.78 6.91
CA ASP A 113 13.02 4.22 8.00
C ASP A 113 12.45 2.84 8.32
N ARG A 114 13.26 1.77 8.28
CA ARG A 114 12.90 0.35 8.57
C ARG A 114 12.22 -0.41 7.43
N ASP A 115 12.03 -1.71 7.68
CA ASP A 115 11.64 -2.70 6.67
C ASP A 115 10.18 -3.17 6.80
N ASP A 116 9.59 -3.14 8.00
CA ASP A 116 8.21 -3.58 8.24
C ASP A 116 7.20 -2.44 8.03
N LEU A 117 6.96 -2.10 6.78
CA LEU A 117 6.23 -0.90 6.39
C LEU A 117 4.83 -1.23 5.86
N ILE A 118 3.84 -0.47 6.32
CA ILE A 118 2.47 -0.54 5.81
C ILE A 118 2.02 0.87 5.45
N ALA A 119 1.41 1.01 4.27
CA ALA A 119 0.78 2.24 3.81
C ALA A 119 -0.48 1.87 3.02
N TYR A 120 -1.58 2.55 3.30
CA TYR A 120 -2.84 2.36 2.56
C TYR A 120 -3.65 3.65 2.56
N TYR A 121 -4.55 3.81 1.60
CA TYR A 121 -5.49 4.93 1.61
C TYR A 121 -6.68 4.62 2.51
N ASP A 122 -7.22 5.63 3.18
CA ASP A 122 -8.49 5.55 3.90
C ASP A 122 -9.57 6.24 3.08
N TYR A 123 -10.56 5.47 2.63
CA TYR A 123 -11.72 5.94 1.86
C TYR A 123 -12.53 6.99 2.62
N ALA A 124 -12.66 6.85 3.94
CA ALA A 124 -13.50 7.71 4.74
C ALA A 124 -12.86 9.10 4.95
N GLY A 125 -11.53 9.11 5.14
CA GLY A 125 -10.72 10.34 5.17
C GLY A 125 -11.07 11.32 6.29
N TYR A 126 -11.75 10.87 7.35
CA TYR A 126 -12.30 11.73 8.39
C TYR A 126 -11.24 12.44 9.24
N ASP A 127 -9.99 11.95 9.25
CA ASP A 127 -8.90 12.61 9.96
C ASP A 127 -8.28 13.77 9.13
N CYS A 128 -8.67 13.90 7.86
CA CYS A 128 -8.25 15.00 7.01
C CYS A 128 -9.15 16.23 7.08
N PRO A 129 -8.57 17.45 7.01
CA PRO A 129 -9.36 18.67 7.02
C PRO A 129 -10.18 18.77 5.73
N LYS A 130 -11.51 18.75 5.81
CA LYS A 130 -12.41 18.74 4.64
C LYS A 130 -12.20 17.46 3.79
N PRO A 131 -12.70 16.30 4.23
CA PRO A 131 -12.43 14.97 3.62
C PRO A 131 -12.66 14.91 2.11
N GLN A 132 -13.62 15.67 1.58
CA GLN A 132 -13.93 15.77 0.15
C GLN A 132 -12.85 16.49 -0.71
N ARG A 133 -11.77 16.97 -0.09
CA ARG A 133 -10.68 17.71 -0.74
C ARG A 133 -9.32 17.03 -0.61
N TYR A 134 -9.25 15.94 0.14
CA TYR A 134 -8.01 15.26 0.47
C TYR A 134 -8.17 13.76 0.24
N VAL A 135 -7.07 13.12 -0.15
CA VAL A 135 -6.91 11.67 -0.04
C VAL A 135 -6.14 11.42 1.24
N GLU A 136 -6.72 10.62 2.13
CA GLU A 136 -6.04 10.22 3.36
C GLU A 136 -5.20 8.98 3.10
N VAL A 137 -3.92 9.04 3.47
CA VAL A 137 -2.99 7.91 3.47
C VAL A 137 -2.59 7.65 4.91
N ARG A 138 -2.85 6.44 5.37
CA ARG A 138 -2.42 5.97 6.68
C ARG A 138 -1.17 5.10 6.55
N THR A 139 -0.30 5.22 7.53
CA THR A 139 1.01 4.57 7.55
C THR A 139 1.30 3.97 8.91
N TYR A 140 1.85 2.76 8.91
CA TYR A 140 2.12 1.97 10.09
C TYR A 140 3.45 1.24 9.95
N GLN A 141 4.00 0.90 11.10
CA GLN A 141 5.09 -0.07 11.22
C GLN A 141 4.68 -1.20 12.13
N LEU A 142 5.22 -2.39 11.89
CA LEU A 142 5.04 -3.49 12.82
C LEU A 142 5.93 -3.29 14.04
N ASN A 143 5.36 -3.46 15.24
CA ASN A 143 6.15 -3.55 16.46
C ASN A 143 6.76 -4.97 16.60
N ARG A 144 7.51 -5.20 17.68
CA ARG A 144 8.15 -6.51 17.94
C ARG A 144 7.17 -7.68 18.07
N ALA A 145 5.88 -7.41 18.27
CA ALA A 145 4.82 -8.41 18.34
C ALA A 145 4.03 -8.54 17.02
N GLY A 146 4.53 -7.95 15.92
CA GLY A 146 3.87 -7.99 14.61
C GLY A 146 2.60 -7.14 14.52
N ARG A 147 2.36 -6.23 15.48
CA ARG A 147 1.15 -5.38 15.47
C ARG A 147 1.43 -4.05 14.77
N PRO A 148 0.53 -3.57 13.89
CA PRO A 148 0.68 -2.28 13.24
C PRO A 148 0.53 -1.13 14.24
N VAL A 149 1.50 -0.23 14.25
CA VAL A 149 1.52 0.98 15.07
C VAL A 149 1.69 2.19 14.14
N PRO A 150 0.87 3.26 14.27
CA PRO A 150 0.98 4.43 13.41
C PRO A 150 2.40 5.00 13.39
N SER A 151 2.93 5.27 12.20
CA SER A 151 4.32 5.70 12.05
C SER A 151 4.51 6.84 11.05
N ASN A 152 5.32 7.83 11.43
CA ASN A 152 5.70 8.95 10.56
C ASN A 152 6.93 8.67 9.72
N THR A 153 7.46 7.45 9.76
CA THR A 153 8.74 7.10 9.13
C THR A 153 8.56 6.21 7.90
N VAL A 154 7.33 6.04 7.45
CA VAL A 154 7.02 5.30 6.23
C VAL A 154 6.87 6.30 5.09
N GLY A 155 7.76 6.19 4.10
CA GLY A 155 7.59 6.79 2.79
C GLY A 155 6.58 6.00 1.97
N PHE A 156 5.91 6.65 1.04
CA PHE A 156 4.89 6.01 0.20
C PHE A 156 4.81 6.65 -1.17
N THR A 157 4.39 5.84 -2.14
CA THR A 157 3.94 6.29 -3.44
C THR A 157 2.42 6.21 -3.49
N LEU A 158 1.78 7.25 -4.01
CA LEU A 158 0.35 7.34 -4.25
C LEU A 158 0.13 7.61 -5.74
N THR A 159 -0.71 6.82 -6.38
CA THR A 159 -1.17 7.06 -7.75
C THR A 159 -2.69 7.02 -7.82
N ILE A 160 -3.25 7.89 -8.65
CA ILE A 160 -4.69 7.97 -8.90
C ILE A 160 -4.88 7.94 -10.42
N PRO A 161 -5.52 6.90 -10.97
CA PRO A 161 -5.80 6.81 -12.40
C PRO A 161 -6.83 7.84 -12.88
#